data_AF-A0A368HJR1-F1
#
_entry.id   AF-A0A368HJR1-F1
#
_cell.length_a   1.000
_cell.length_b   1.000
_cell.length_c   1.000
_cell.angle_alpha   90.00
_cell.angle_beta   90.00
_cell.angle_gamma   90.00
#
_symmetry.space_group_name_H-M   'P 1'
#
loop_
_entity.id
_entity.type
_entity.pdbx_description
1 polymer ?
#
loop_
_entity_poly.entity_id
_entity_poly.type
_entity_poly.pdbx_seq_one_letter_code
_entity_poly.pdbx_strand_id
1 'polypeptide(L)'
;MTRRFKGALQALLAGLGAVIAFPALVLAAGDRYSGGRDDGFTLGAQLLALVPGVIGDAARGAYYGHTLALFETGATVHFGSYFSKRGARVHARAGIGAYCVMGLVDLGSGVRIASRVSITSGLYYHGSAAGGIGGEDNVTRVVIGANTWIGEGAVIGADVGADCIVGMGSVVIQTVPDRSTVIGNPARRVPSAA
;
A
#
# COMPACT_ATOMS: atom_id res chain seq x y z
N MET A 1 29.49 11.02 -8.47
CA MET A 1 29.17 10.56 -7.10
C MET A 1 29.58 9.10 -6.94
N THR A 2 30.57 8.80 -6.09
CA THR A 2 31.19 7.46 -5.99
C THR A 2 30.25 6.44 -5.33
N ARG A 3 30.37 5.14 -5.69
CA ARG A 3 29.53 4.05 -5.17
C ARG A 3 29.54 3.97 -3.63
N ARG A 4 30.68 4.32 -3.01
CA ARG A 4 30.84 4.41 -1.56
C ARG A 4 29.99 5.51 -0.92
N PHE A 5 29.92 6.69 -1.54
CA PHE A 5 29.11 7.80 -1.04
C PHE A 5 27.61 7.49 -1.09
N LYS A 6 27.14 6.84 -2.17
CA LYS A 6 25.74 6.38 -2.27
C LYS A 6 25.39 5.39 -1.15
N GLY A 7 26.27 4.43 -0.87
CA GLY A 7 26.06 3.46 0.21
C GLY A 7 26.03 4.10 1.59
N ALA A 8 26.95 5.04 1.87
CA ALA A 8 26.97 5.77 3.14
C ALA A 8 25.69 6.60 3.35
N LEU A 9 25.21 7.29 2.30
CA LEU A 9 23.98 8.06 2.34
C LEU A 9 22.76 7.15 2.60
N GLN A 10 22.68 6.01 1.93
CA GLN A 10 21.60 5.04 2.14
C GLN A 10 21.60 4.48 3.57
N ALA A 11 22.77 4.16 4.11
CA ALA A 11 22.89 3.69 5.50
C ALA A 11 22.46 4.78 6.50
N LEU A 12 22.85 6.04 6.27
CA LEU A 12 22.42 7.16 7.10
C LEU A 12 20.89 7.35 7.06
N LEU A 13 20.29 7.33 5.86
CA LEU A 13 18.85 7.45 5.69
C LEU A 13 18.10 6.30 6.38
N ALA A 14 18.60 5.07 6.26
CA ALA A 14 18.03 3.91 6.94
C ALA A 14 18.11 4.05 8.47
N GLY A 15 19.24 4.51 9.00
CA GLY A 15 19.43 4.75 10.44
C GLY A 15 18.48 5.84 10.97
N LEU A 16 18.40 6.98 10.29
CA LEU A 16 17.47 8.05 10.65
C LEU A 16 16.01 7.58 10.54
N GLY A 17 15.68 6.87 9.46
CA GLY A 17 14.35 6.27 9.27
C GLY A 17 13.97 5.34 10.41
N ALA A 18 14.88 4.48 10.87
CA ALA A 18 14.63 3.58 12.00
C ALA A 18 14.40 4.33 13.32
N VAL A 19 15.17 5.39 13.59
CA VAL A 19 14.98 6.24 14.78
C VAL A 19 13.61 6.91 14.77
N ILE A 20 13.20 7.45 13.61
CA ILE A 20 11.89 8.10 13.44
C ILE A 20 10.74 7.08 13.54
N ALA A 21 10.93 5.88 13.01
CA ALA A 21 9.94 4.80 13.06
C ALA A 21 9.75 4.22 14.47
N PHE A 22 10.76 4.33 15.35
CA PHE A 22 10.78 3.65 16.64
C PHE A 22 9.55 3.93 17.53
N PRO A 23 9.11 5.18 17.75
CA PRO A 23 7.90 5.44 18.54
C PRO A 23 6.65 4.77 17.95
N ALA A 24 6.50 4.80 16.61
CA ALA A 24 5.40 4.14 15.93
C ALA A 24 5.46 2.61 16.06
N LEU A 25 6.67 2.02 16.07
CA LEU A 25 6.86 0.59 16.33
C LEU A 25 6.44 0.21 17.76
N VAL A 26 6.73 1.07 18.75
CA VAL A 26 6.26 0.85 20.13
C VAL A 26 4.73 0.86 20.20
N LEU A 27 4.07 1.81 19.53
CA LEU A 27 2.61 1.85 19.42
C LEU A 27 2.06 0.56 18.79
N ALA A 28 2.62 0.15 17.65
CA ALA A 28 2.21 -1.06 16.95
C ALA A 28 2.47 -2.34 17.76
N ALA A 29 3.50 -2.36 18.60
CA ALA A 29 3.76 -3.48 19.49
C ALA A 29 2.80 -3.50 20.69
N GLY A 30 2.16 -2.37 21.02
CA GLY A 30 1.12 -2.27 22.05
C GLY A 30 -0.16 -3.04 21.69
N ASP A 31 -0.43 -3.26 20.40
CA ASP A 31 -1.62 -3.97 19.91
C ASP A 31 -1.77 -5.39 20.48
N ARG A 32 -0.66 -6.01 20.90
CA ARG A 32 -0.68 -7.32 21.59
C ARG A 32 -1.47 -7.29 22.91
N TYR A 33 -1.62 -6.12 23.52
CA TYR A 33 -2.32 -5.92 24.79
C TYR A 33 -3.76 -5.40 24.61
N SER A 34 -4.13 -4.92 23.41
CA SER A 34 -5.45 -4.34 23.11
C SER A 34 -6.46 -5.36 22.56
N GLY A 35 -6.16 -6.66 22.65
CA GLY A 35 -7.05 -7.72 22.16
C GLY A 35 -6.98 -7.93 20.64
N GLY A 36 -5.86 -7.56 19.99
CA GLY A 36 -5.60 -7.87 18.58
C GLY A 36 -6.20 -6.89 17.57
N ARG A 37 -6.59 -5.68 18.01
CA ARG A 37 -6.97 -4.59 17.11
C ARG A 37 -5.71 -3.89 16.58
N ASP A 38 -5.68 -3.59 15.28
CA ASP A 38 -4.58 -2.88 14.59
C ASP A 38 -4.60 -1.35 14.87
N ASP A 39 -5.03 -0.92 16.06
CA ASP A 39 -5.23 0.50 16.38
C ASP A 39 -3.89 1.25 16.52
N GLY A 40 -2.95 0.70 17.29
CA GLY A 40 -1.60 1.24 17.45
C GLY A 40 -0.78 1.15 16.18
N PHE A 41 -0.99 0.09 15.39
CA PHE A 41 -0.49 0.00 14.02
C PHE A 41 -0.96 1.19 13.18
N THR A 42 -2.27 1.38 13.10
CA THR A 42 -2.87 2.42 12.25
C THR A 42 -2.43 3.81 12.67
N LEU A 43 -2.41 4.10 13.98
CA LEU A 43 -1.92 5.37 14.51
C LEU A 43 -0.45 5.61 14.16
N GLY A 44 0.41 4.61 14.36
CA GLY A 44 1.83 4.69 14.00
C GLY A 44 2.04 4.95 12.51
N ALA A 45 1.29 4.24 11.66
CA ALA A 45 1.32 4.39 10.21
C ALA A 45 0.92 5.82 9.77
N GLN A 46 -0.14 6.38 10.38
CA GLN A 46 -0.62 7.74 10.10
C GLN A 46 0.37 8.82 10.56
N LEU A 47 0.97 8.67 11.75
CA LEU A 47 2.00 9.60 12.23
C LEU A 47 3.20 9.64 11.28
N LEU A 48 3.66 8.48 10.81
CA LEU A 48 4.76 8.40 9.85
C LEU A 48 4.39 8.89 8.45
N ALA A 49 3.11 8.83 8.07
CA ALA A 49 2.61 9.41 6.82
C ALA A 49 2.80 10.94 6.77
N LEU A 50 2.85 11.61 7.93
CA LEU A 50 3.09 13.06 8.04
C LEU A 50 4.57 13.46 7.95
N VAL A 51 5.50 12.50 7.91
CA VAL A 51 6.93 12.80 7.76
C VAL A 51 7.29 12.90 6.26
N PRO A 52 7.74 14.07 5.77
CA PRO A 52 7.97 14.29 4.35
C PRO A 52 9.33 13.81 3.85
N GLY A 53 9.43 13.72 2.52
CA GLY A 53 10.68 13.49 1.80
C GLY A 53 11.30 12.11 2.01
N VAL A 54 12.55 11.98 1.59
CA VAL A 54 13.29 10.70 1.57
C VAL A 54 13.51 10.11 2.97
N ILE A 55 13.53 10.95 4.01
CA ILE A 55 13.63 10.51 5.40
C ILE A 55 12.32 9.88 5.85
N GLY A 56 11.18 10.47 5.47
CA GLY A 56 9.87 9.86 5.69
C GLY A 56 9.70 8.55 4.94
N ASP A 57 10.20 8.47 3.70
CA ASP A 57 10.20 7.23 2.91
C ASP A 57 10.99 6.12 3.60
N ALA A 58 12.16 6.45 4.13
CA ALA A 58 12.97 5.52 4.93
C ALA A 58 12.27 5.12 6.24
N ALA A 59 11.63 6.05 6.95
CA ALA A 59 10.92 5.77 8.19
C ALA A 59 9.71 4.84 7.98
N ARG A 60 8.89 5.11 6.96
CA ARG A 60 7.79 4.23 6.57
C ARG A 60 8.29 2.87 6.11
N GLY A 61 9.36 2.81 5.31
CA GLY A 61 9.99 1.55 4.92
C GLY A 61 10.47 0.73 6.12
N ALA A 62 11.14 1.37 7.08
CA ALA A 62 11.58 0.72 8.32
C ALA A 62 10.38 0.23 9.15
N TYR A 63 9.33 1.04 9.26
CA TYR A 63 8.11 0.69 9.99
C TYR A 63 7.40 -0.52 9.38
N TYR A 64 7.12 -0.47 8.08
CA TYR A 64 6.41 -1.55 7.38
C TYR A 64 7.26 -2.82 7.25
N GLY A 65 8.58 -2.70 7.18
CA GLY A 65 9.52 -3.83 7.26
C GLY A 65 9.38 -4.67 8.53
N HIS A 66 8.94 -4.07 9.63
CA HIS A 66 8.75 -4.77 10.91
C HIS A 66 7.29 -5.10 11.22
N THR A 67 6.35 -4.45 10.55
CA THR A 67 4.94 -4.51 10.93
C THR A 67 4.07 -5.24 9.93
N LEU A 68 4.30 -5.10 8.62
CA LEU A 68 3.48 -5.79 7.61
C LEU A 68 3.79 -7.28 7.55
N ALA A 69 2.82 -8.06 7.05
CA ALA A 69 2.99 -9.49 6.83
C ALA A 69 4.13 -9.80 5.84
N LEU A 70 4.39 -8.91 4.88
CA LEU A 70 5.56 -8.94 4.00
C LEU A 70 5.88 -7.52 3.53
N PHE A 71 7.14 -7.13 3.61
CA PHE A 71 7.64 -5.90 3.01
C PHE A 71 9.07 -6.13 2.52
N GLU A 72 9.22 -6.33 1.22
CA GLU A 72 10.50 -6.71 0.61
C GLU A 72 11.36 -5.50 0.26
N THR A 73 12.66 -5.76 0.08
CA THR A 73 13.65 -4.72 -0.20
C THR A 73 13.34 -3.96 -1.51
N GLY A 74 13.54 -2.64 -1.46
CA GLY A 74 13.35 -1.76 -2.61
C GLY A 74 11.90 -1.35 -2.84
N ALA A 75 10.95 -1.86 -2.05
CA ALA A 75 9.61 -1.29 -1.98
C ALA A 75 9.67 0.13 -1.38
N THR A 76 8.85 1.04 -1.91
CA THR A 76 8.74 2.41 -1.41
C THR A 76 7.30 2.74 -1.10
N VAL A 77 7.12 3.43 0.03
CA VAL A 77 5.90 4.15 0.36
C VAL A 77 6.27 5.62 0.26
N HIS A 78 5.39 6.49 -0.22
CA HIS A 78 5.64 7.93 -0.29
C HIS A 78 4.78 8.72 0.71
N PHE A 79 5.02 10.03 0.75
CA PHE A 79 4.38 10.96 1.69
C PHE A 79 2.86 10.84 1.73
N GLY A 80 2.27 10.86 2.93
CA GLY A 80 0.82 10.76 3.12
C GLY A 80 0.24 9.38 2.90
N SER A 81 1.03 8.38 2.49
CA SER A 81 0.53 7.03 2.21
C SER A 81 0.68 6.09 3.39
N TYR A 82 -0.35 5.28 3.64
CA TYR A 82 -0.34 4.32 4.74
C TYR A 82 -1.17 3.06 4.48
N PHE A 83 -0.86 2.01 5.24
CA PHE A 83 -1.63 0.77 5.29
C PHE A 83 -2.54 0.77 6.51
N SER A 84 -3.79 0.39 6.31
CA SER A 84 -4.82 0.26 7.35
C SER A 84 -4.92 -1.16 7.92
N LYS A 85 -4.33 -2.15 7.26
CA LYS A 85 -4.33 -3.55 7.69
C LYS A 85 -2.91 -4.09 7.71
N ARG A 86 -2.49 -4.62 8.85
CA ARG A 86 -1.15 -5.19 9.04
C ARG A 86 -0.88 -6.42 8.15
N GLY A 87 -1.95 -7.13 7.77
CA GLY A 87 -1.90 -8.31 6.90
C GLY A 87 -1.55 -8.05 5.43
N ALA A 88 -1.26 -6.80 5.05
CA ALA A 88 -0.85 -6.44 3.70
C ALA A 88 0.55 -6.99 3.35
N ARG A 89 0.78 -7.19 2.06
CA ARG A 89 2.02 -7.74 1.50
C ARG A 89 2.53 -6.84 0.40
N VAL A 90 3.81 -6.50 0.46
CA VAL A 90 4.47 -5.62 -0.50
C VAL A 90 5.74 -6.27 -0.99
N HIS A 91 5.73 -6.68 -2.25
CA HIS A 91 6.86 -7.32 -2.90
C HIS A 91 7.92 -6.33 -3.38
N ALA A 92 9.07 -6.87 -3.77
CA ALA A 92 10.25 -6.10 -4.13
C ALA A 92 9.97 -5.07 -5.24
N ARG A 93 10.50 -3.86 -5.05
CA ARG A 93 10.39 -2.75 -6.02
C ARG A 93 8.96 -2.24 -6.27
N ALA A 94 7.97 -2.64 -5.47
CA ALA A 94 6.65 -2.01 -5.51
C ALA A 94 6.76 -0.55 -5.03
N GLY A 95 6.27 0.39 -5.83
CA GLY A 95 6.31 1.82 -5.52
C GLY A 95 4.92 2.37 -5.28
N ILE A 96 4.68 2.91 -4.09
CA ILE A 96 3.39 3.51 -3.70
C ILE A 96 3.55 5.02 -3.66
N GLY A 97 2.88 5.71 -4.58
CA GLY A 97 2.83 7.17 -4.69
C GLY A 97 2.27 7.87 -3.46
N ALA A 98 2.16 9.19 -3.50
CA ALA A 98 1.76 9.98 -2.35
C ALA A 98 0.25 9.89 -2.07
N TYR A 99 -0.15 10.02 -0.80
CA TYR A 99 -1.56 10.07 -0.36
C TYR A 99 -2.40 8.85 -0.74
N CYS A 100 -1.79 7.66 -0.75
CA CYS A 100 -2.49 6.41 -0.99
C CYS A 100 -2.98 5.78 0.31
N VAL A 101 -4.18 5.23 0.29
CA VAL A 101 -4.74 4.45 1.42
C VAL A 101 -4.84 3.01 1.00
N MET A 102 -4.15 2.14 1.74
CA MET A 102 -4.02 0.73 1.40
C MET A 102 -4.74 -0.13 2.44
N GLY A 103 -5.72 -0.91 1.99
CA GLY A 103 -6.43 -1.92 2.77
C GLY A 103 -5.60 -3.19 2.95
N LEU A 104 -6.30 -4.32 3.06
CA LEU A 104 -5.70 -5.63 2.95
C LEU A 104 -5.36 -5.91 1.48
N VAL A 105 -4.10 -5.74 1.12
CA VAL A 105 -3.62 -5.84 -0.28
C VAL A 105 -2.40 -6.74 -0.40
N ASP A 106 -2.26 -7.42 -1.54
CA ASP A 106 -1.03 -8.03 -2.02
C ASP A 106 -0.51 -7.25 -3.23
N LEU A 107 0.63 -6.57 -3.09
CA LEU A 107 1.26 -5.81 -4.17
C LEU A 107 2.43 -6.59 -4.75
N GLY A 108 2.27 -7.07 -5.98
CA GLY A 108 3.30 -7.78 -6.72
C GLY A 108 4.58 -6.97 -6.97
N SER A 109 5.65 -7.67 -7.35
CA SER A 109 6.94 -7.06 -7.62
C SER A 109 6.85 -5.99 -8.70
N GLY A 110 7.49 -4.85 -8.49
CA GLY A 110 7.58 -3.78 -9.50
C GLY A 110 6.27 -3.06 -9.83
N VAL A 111 5.20 -3.30 -9.08
CA VAL A 111 3.94 -2.54 -9.18
C VAL A 111 4.23 -1.05 -8.99
N ARG A 112 3.56 -0.20 -9.78
CA ARG A 112 3.68 1.25 -9.69
C ARG A 112 2.32 1.86 -9.45
N ILE A 113 2.15 2.47 -8.29
CA ILE A 113 0.93 3.13 -7.88
C ILE A 113 1.20 4.64 -7.90
N ALA A 114 0.42 5.38 -8.67
CA ALA A 114 0.47 6.84 -8.69
C ALA A 114 -0.08 7.43 -7.38
N SER A 115 -0.25 8.75 -7.33
CA SER A 115 -0.76 9.42 -6.14
C SER A 115 -2.27 9.21 -5.95
N ARG A 116 -2.76 9.38 -4.72
CA ARG A 116 -4.19 9.42 -4.36
C ARG A 116 -4.97 8.15 -4.71
N VAL A 117 -4.29 7.02 -4.82
CA VAL A 117 -4.94 5.73 -5.07
C VAL A 117 -5.48 5.17 -3.76
N SER A 118 -6.70 4.65 -3.80
CA SER A 118 -7.29 3.92 -2.69
C SER A 118 -7.48 2.46 -3.08
N ILE A 119 -6.85 1.54 -2.36
CA ILE A 119 -7.09 0.10 -2.52
C ILE A 119 -7.81 -0.38 -1.28
N THR A 120 -9.03 -0.88 -1.46
CA THR A 120 -9.90 -1.33 -0.35
C THR A 120 -9.60 -2.78 0.05
N SER A 121 -10.12 -3.21 1.20
CA SER A 121 -10.04 -4.62 1.63
C SER A 121 -11.18 -5.46 1.03
N GLY A 122 -11.31 -5.39 -0.30
CA GLY A 122 -12.43 -5.94 -1.06
C GLY A 122 -13.59 -4.96 -1.22
N LEU A 123 -14.53 -5.28 -2.11
CA LEU A 123 -15.67 -4.40 -2.46
C LEU A 123 -16.71 -4.21 -1.35
N TYR A 124 -16.88 -5.21 -0.50
CA TYR A 124 -18.02 -5.31 0.42
C TYR A 124 -17.61 -5.31 1.89
N TYR A 125 -16.45 -4.74 2.20
CA TYR A 125 -15.84 -4.76 3.54
C TYR A 125 -16.62 -4.04 4.64
N HIS A 126 -17.71 -3.34 4.30
CA HIS A 126 -18.60 -2.65 5.25
C HIS A 126 -19.81 -3.49 5.71
N GLY A 127 -20.02 -4.66 5.10
CA GLY A 127 -21.14 -5.54 5.42
C GLY A 127 -20.86 -6.32 6.69
N SER A 128 -21.90 -6.51 7.51
CA SER A 128 -21.86 -7.49 8.61
C SER A 128 -22.51 -8.81 8.18
N ALA A 129 -21.97 -9.92 8.67
CA ALA A 129 -22.56 -11.26 8.53
C ALA A 129 -23.97 -11.34 9.16
N ALA A 130 -24.27 -10.46 10.13
CA ALA A 130 -25.60 -10.34 10.74
C ALA A 130 -26.58 -9.46 9.95
N GLY A 131 -26.15 -8.88 8.82
CA GLY A 131 -26.89 -7.86 8.07
C GLY A 131 -26.72 -6.45 8.67
N GLY A 132 -26.68 -5.44 7.80
CA GLY A 132 -26.48 -4.03 8.19
C GLY A 132 -25.14 -3.44 7.73
N ILE A 133 -24.95 -2.15 8.04
CA ILE A 133 -23.76 -1.35 7.70
C ILE A 133 -22.92 -1.18 8.96
N GLY A 134 -21.59 -1.34 8.85
CA GLY A 134 -20.64 -1.01 9.92
C GLY A 134 -19.88 -2.21 10.50
N GLY A 135 -20.02 -3.40 9.93
CA GLY A 135 -19.15 -4.54 10.19
C GLY A 135 -17.92 -4.54 9.27
N GLU A 136 -16.84 -5.19 9.70
CA GLU A 136 -15.67 -5.53 8.85
C GLU A 136 -15.62 -7.03 8.55
N ASP A 137 -16.79 -7.69 8.53
CA ASP A 137 -16.87 -9.17 8.48
C ASP A 137 -16.47 -9.74 7.11
N ASN A 138 -16.49 -8.91 6.07
CA ASN A 138 -16.20 -9.29 4.67
C ASN A 138 -14.86 -8.72 4.15
N VAL A 139 -13.88 -8.55 5.03
CA VAL A 139 -12.52 -8.13 4.64
C VAL A 139 -11.88 -9.21 3.77
N THR A 140 -11.59 -8.88 2.51
CA THR A 140 -10.85 -9.74 1.59
C THR A 140 -9.56 -9.07 1.13
N ARG A 141 -8.56 -9.89 0.79
CA ARG A 141 -7.30 -9.38 0.23
C ARG A 141 -7.49 -9.09 -1.25
N VAL A 142 -7.19 -7.86 -1.67
CA VAL A 142 -7.09 -7.48 -3.09
C VAL A 142 -5.68 -7.76 -3.59
N VAL A 143 -5.54 -8.40 -4.74
CA VAL A 143 -4.25 -8.73 -5.37
C VAL A 143 -3.99 -7.80 -6.55
N ILE A 144 -2.80 -7.20 -6.58
CA ILE A 144 -2.27 -6.44 -7.73
C ILE A 144 -1.05 -7.18 -8.28
N GLY A 145 -1.16 -7.72 -9.49
CA GLY A 145 -0.12 -8.50 -10.15
C GLY A 145 1.14 -7.69 -10.46
N ALA A 146 2.25 -8.39 -10.68
CA ALA A 146 3.55 -7.77 -10.92
C ALA A 146 3.56 -6.82 -12.12
N ASN A 147 4.43 -5.81 -12.07
CA ASN A 147 4.63 -4.78 -13.10
C ASN A 147 3.38 -3.97 -13.51
N THR A 148 2.29 -4.06 -12.75
CA THR A 148 1.06 -3.33 -13.05
C THR A 148 1.19 -1.85 -12.66
N TRP A 149 0.66 -0.97 -13.51
CA TRP A 149 0.56 0.46 -13.29
C TRP A 149 -0.86 0.84 -12.84
N ILE A 150 -0.98 1.54 -11.72
CA ILE A 150 -2.22 2.10 -11.21
C ILE A 150 -2.17 3.63 -11.31
N GLY A 151 -3.02 4.21 -12.15
CA GLY A 151 -3.09 5.64 -12.42
C GLY A 151 -3.62 6.46 -11.24
N GLU A 152 -3.33 7.76 -11.29
CA GLU A 152 -3.64 8.70 -10.20
C GLU A 152 -5.14 8.73 -9.86
N GLY A 153 -5.45 8.74 -8.56
CA GLY A 153 -6.84 8.84 -8.10
C GLY A 153 -7.71 7.60 -8.35
N ALA A 154 -7.15 6.48 -8.80
CA ALA A 154 -7.90 5.25 -8.99
C ALA A 154 -8.39 4.66 -7.65
N VAL A 155 -9.55 4.01 -7.69
CA VAL A 155 -10.14 3.27 -6.56
C VAL A 155 -10.23 1.80 -6.94
N ILE A 156 -9.57 0.93 -6.18
CA ILE A 156 -9.46 -0.50 -6.48
C ILE A 156 -10.18 -1.30 -5.40
N GLY A 157 -11.18 -2.09 -5.79
CA GLY A 157 -11.88 -3.03 -4.92
C GLY A 157 -11.83 -4.49 -5.35
N ALA A 158 -11.31 -4.77 -6.54
CA ALA A 158 -11.15 -6.13 -7.07
C ALA A 158 -9.72 -6.35 -7.57
N ASP A 159 -9.37 -7.62 -7.77
CA ASP A 159 -8.04 -8.02 -8.20
C ASP A 159 -7.67 -7.45 -9.57
N VAL A 160 -6.39 -7.11 -9.73
CA VAL A 160 -5.81 -6.67 -11.00
C VAL A 160 -4.64 -7.59 -11.33
N GLY A 161 -4.65 -8.17 -12.52
CA GLY A 161 -3.61 -9.07 -13.02
C GLY A 161 -2.25 -8.40 -13.18
N ALA A 162 -1.28 -9.18 -13.67
CA ALA A 162 0.07 -8.71 -13.97
C ALA A 162 0.11 -7.92 -15.28
N ASP A 163 1.13 -7.06 -15.41
CA ASP A 163 1.41 -6.26 -16.61
C ASP A 163 0.19 -5.43 -17.09
N CYS A 164 -0.66 -4.99 -16.16
CA CYS A 164 -1.86 -4.21 -16.45
C CYS A 164 -1.62 -2.70 -16.37
N ILE A 165 -2.51 -1.94 -17.01
CA ILE A 165 -2.59 -0.49 -16.87
C ILE A 165 -4.01 -0.12 -16.41
N VAL A 166 -4.12 0.44 -15.22
CA VAL A 166 -5.35 1.06 -14.73
C VAL A 166 -5.24 2.57 -14.95
N GLY A 167 -6.14 3.14 -15.75
CA GLY A 167 -6.17 4.58 -16.02
C GLY A 167 -6.46 5.41 -14.77
N MET A 168 -6.08 6.69 -14.81
CA MET A 168 -6.38 7.63 -13.73
C MET A 168 -7.89 7.72 -13.45
N GLY A 169 -8.25 7.90 -12.18
CA GLY A 169 -9.65 8.04 -11.73
C GLY A 169 -10.53 6.81 -11.95
N SER A 170 -9.95 5.66 -12.34
CA SER A 170 -10.73 4.46 -12.60
C SER A 170 -11.27 3.84 -11.31
N VAL A 171 -12.48 3.27 -11.37
CA VAL A 171 -13.09 2.54 -10.24
C VAL A 171 -13.21 1.07 -10.60
N VAL A 172 -12.29 0.26 -10.09
CA VAL A 172 -12.16 -1.16 -10.42
C VAL A 172 -13.00 -2.00 -9.46
N ILE A 173 -14.15 -2.47 -9.98
CA ILE A 173 -15.12 -3.28 -9.23
C ILE A 173 -15.26 -4.71 -9.76
N GLN A 174 -14.41 -5.12 -10.70
CA GLN A 174 -14.38 -6.45 -11.27
C GLN A 174 -12.93 -6.85 -11.51
N THR A 175 -12.63 -8.15 -11.38
CA THR A 175 -11.29 -8.68 -11.63
C THR A 175 -10.80 -8.33 -13.03
N VAL A 176 -9.59 -7.77 -13.10
CA VAL A 176 -8.94 -7.37 -14.34
C VAL A 176 -7.92 -8.46 -14.72
N PRO A 177 -8.03 -9.12 -15.88
CA PRO A 177 -7.07 -10.14 -16.29
C PRO A 177 -5.70 -9.54 -16.65
N ASP A 178 -4.66 -10.37 -16.62
CA ASP A 178 -3.31 -10.00 -17.02
C ASP A 178 -3.24 -9.28 -18.38
N ARG A 179 -2.27 -8.38 -18.53
CA ARG A 179 -1.99 -7.62 -19.76
C ARG A 179 -3.19 -6.83 -20.28
N SER A 180 -4.05 -6.36 -19.38
CA SER A 180 -5.21 -5.54 -19.72
C SER A 180 -4.97 -4.07 -19.43
N THR A 181 -5.54 -3.22 -20.27
CA THR A 181 -5.72 -1.80 -19.96
C THR A 181 -7.19 -1.56 -19.61
N VAL A 182 -7.47 -0.95 -18.45
CA VAL A 182 -8.82 -0.59 -18.01
C VAL A 182 -8.91 0.88 -17.65
N ILE A 183 -10.03 1.52 -18.00
CA ILE A 183 -10.31 2.92 -17.67
C ILE A 183 -11.77 3.11 -17.25
N GLY A 184 -12.06 4.20 -16.52
CA GLY A 184 -13.41 4.71 -16.27
C GLY A 184 -14.03 4.26 -14.94
N ASN A 185 -15.25 4.73 -14.69
CA ASN A 185 -16.07 4.39 -13.52
C ASN A 185 -17.47 3.93 -13.98
N PRO A 186 -17.80 2.63 -13.88
CA PRO A 186 -16.93 1.54 -13.47
C PRO A 186 -15.87 1.24 -14.55
N ALA A 187 -14.70 0.74 -14.13
CA ALA A 187 -13.59 0.48 -15.04
C ALA A 187 -13.96 -0.61 -16.06
N ARG A 188 -13.59 -0.40 -17.33
CA ARG A 188 -13.80 -1.34 -18.43
C ARG A 188 -12.53 -1.49 -19.25
N ARG A 189 -12.32 -2.70 -19.78
CA ARG A 189 -11.20 -2.98 -20.68
C ARG A 189 -11.33 -2.13 -21.94
N VAL A 190 -10.21 -1.57 -22.36
CA VAL A 190 -10.06 -0.88 -23.64
C VAL A 190 -9.04 -1.61 -24.50
N PRO A 191 -9.09 -1.47 -25.82
CA PRO A 191 -8.02 -1.93 -26.69
C PRO A 191 -6.68 -1.37 -26.18
N SER A 192 -5.66 -2.22 -26.11
CA SER A 192 -4.31 -1.80 -25.74
C SER A 192 -3.88 -0.63 -26.62
N ALA A 193 -3.47 0.48 -26.00
CA ALA A 193 -2.86 1.59 -26.72
C ALA A 193 -1.62 1.05 -27.46
N ALA A 194 -1.58 1.24 -28.78
CA ALA A 194 -0.43 0.93 -29.61
C ALA A 194 0.76 1.85 -29.26
#